data_AF-A0A2N5YJ73-F1
#
_entry.id   AF-A0A2N5YJ73-F1
#
_cell.length_a   1.000
_cell.length_b   1.000
_cell.length_c   1.000
_cell.angle_alpha   90.00
_cell.angle_beta   90.00
_cell.angle_gamma   90.00
#
_symmetry.space_group_name_H-M   'P 1'
#
loop_
_entity.id
_entity.type
_entity.pdbx_description
1 polymer ?
#
loop_
_entity_poly.entity_id
_entity_poly.type
_entity_poly.pdbx_seq_one_letter_code
_entity_poly.pdbx_strand_id
1 'polypeptide(L)'
;MELNTGQSWGISINPIEQNFNIYNEQIGLVTGLGFEFNNYKFDNNIVLVDDPAGVTYFLDTVRQFSKNKLTTIYLNIPLILEAQIPVGDDEIHIGAGIIGGVKIGSHTKYIYENNGNKMKNKQFEDFNLNSFRYGVTARVGYKGINLFANMNLSSMFEDNKGPELFPVMIGFSVVGL
;
A
#
# COMPACT_ATOMS: atom_id res chain seq x y z
N MET A 1 -5.14 -12.30 -12.92
CA MET A 1 -5.03 -12.23 -11.44
C MET A 1 -5.75 -10.98 -10.99
N GLU A 2 -6.55 -11.05 -9.93
CA GLU A 2 -7.30 -9.90 -9.38
C GLU A 2 -7.10 -9.85 -7.86
N LEU A 3 -7.12 -8.63 -7.31
CA LEU A 3 -7.02 -8.40 -5.87
C LEU A 3 -8.39 -8.56 -5.23
N ASN A 4 -8.43 -9.34 -4.16
CA ASN A 4 -9.58 -9.32 -3.25
C ASN A 4 -9.45 -8.09 -2.34
N THR A 5 -9.96 -6.95 -2.79
CA THR A 5 -9.84 -5.67 -2.06
C THR A 5 -10.47 -5.75 -0.66
N GLY A 6 -11.60 -6.45 -0.50
CA GLY A 6 -12.30 -6.58 0.79
C GLY A 6 -11.54 -7.38 1.85
N GLN A 7 -10.60 -8.24 1.45
CA GLN A 7 -9.75 -9.00 2.37
C GLN A 7 -8.30 -8.51 2.41
N SER A 8 -7.97 -7.51 1.60
CA SER A 8 -6.68 -6.84 1.58
C SER A 8 -6.70 -5.67 2.55
N TRP A 9 -5.57 -5.38 3.19
CA TRP A 9 -5.45 -4.28 4.15
C TRP A 9 -4.01 -3.78 4.20
N GLY A 10 -3.82 -2.55 4.66
CA GLY A 10 -2.49 -2.00 4.89
C GLY A 10 -2.43 -1.12 6.12
N ILE A 11 -1.20 -0.85 6.56
CA ILE A 11 -0.88 0.05 7.68
C ILE A 11 0.26 0.94 7.23
N SER A 12 0.14 2.24 7.49
CA SER A 12 1.20 3.21 7.24
C SER A 12 1.67 3.84 8.55
N ILE A 13 2.97 4.04 8.68
CA ILE A 13 3.61 4.71 9.81
C ILE A 13 4.51 5.81 9.26
N ASN A 14 4.22 7.07 9.58
CA ASN A 14 4.96 8.23 9.09
C ASN A 14 5.73 8.88 10.26
N PRO A 15 6.96 8.43 10.57
CA PRO A 15 7.73 8.99 11.68
C PRO A 15 8.26 10.40 11.41
N ILE A 16 8.35 10.82 10.15
CA ILE A 16 8.85 12.14 9.75
C ILE A 16 7.81 12.80 8.86
N GLU A 17 7.33 13.95 9.30
CA GLU A 17 6.46 14.84 8.52
C GLU A 17 6.99 16.27 8.70
N GLN A 18 7.05 17.03 7.60
CA GLN A 18 7.45 18.42 7.57
C GLN A 18 6.40 19.21 6.80
N ASN A 19 5.91 20.30 7.40
CA ASN A 19 4.95 21.21 6.80
C ASN A 19 5.63 22.57 6.56
N PHE A 20 5.57 23.04 5.32
CA PHE A 20 6.08 24.34 4.91
C PHE A 20 4.90 25.24 4.53
N ASN A 21 4.67 26.30 5.30
CA ASN A 21 3.66 27.30 4.98
C ASN A 21 4.08 28.08 3.72
N ILE A 22 3.22 28.07 2.70
CA ILE A 22 3.44 28.80 1.44
C ILE A 22 2.73 30.15 1.46
N TYR A 23 1.46 30.19 1.88
CA TYR A 23 0.64 31.40 1.82
C TYR A 23 -0.29 31.53 3.03
N ASN A 24 -0.13 32.64 3.76
CA ASN A 24 -0.97 33.07 4.89
C ASN A 24 -1.29 31.96 5.90
N GLU A 25 -0.40 30.97 6.06
CA GLU A 25 -0.57 29.78 6.91
C GLU A 25 -1.74 28.86 6.52
N GLN A 26 -2.66 29.31 5.65
CA GLN A 26 -3.78 28.54 5.12
C GLN A 26 -3.39 27.54 4.03
N ILE A 27 -2.26 27.77 3.35
CA ILE A 27 -1.75 26.86 2.31
C ILE A 27 -0.36 26.40 2.70
N GLY A 28 -0.19 25.08 2.78
CA GLY A 28 1.06 24.43 3.13
C GLY A 28 1.51 23.39 2.10
N LEU A 29 2.80 23.07 2.12
CA LEU A 29 3.39 21.95 1.43
C LEU A 29 3.87 20.95 2.47
N VAL A 30 3.30 19.76 2.45
CA VAL A 30 3.63 18.67 3.36
C VAL A 30 4.50 17.65 2.63
N THR A 31 5.61 17.28 3.26
CA THR A 31 6.50 16.19 2.83
C THR A 31 6.88 15.34 4.03
N GLY A 32 7.47 14.17 3.80
CA GLY A 32 7.85 13.30 4.90
C GLY A 32 8.53 12.02 4.47
N LEU A 33 8.63 11.10 5.42
CA LEU A 33 9.13 9.75 5.22
C LEU A 33 8.25 8.79 6.01
N GLY A 34 7.78 7.73 5.36
CA GLY A 34 6.85 6.77 5.95
C GLY A 34 7.09 5.34 5.49
N PHE A 35 6.67 4.38 6.30
CA PHE A 35 6.64 2.97 5.97
C PHE A 35 5.21 2.54 5.69
N GLU A 36 4.99 1.80 4.61
CA GLU A 36 3.69 1.21 4.29
C GLU A 36 3.79 -0.30 4.19
N PHE A 37 3.00 -0.99 5.00
CA PHE A 37 2.91 -2.44 5.09
C PHE A 37 1.58 -2.87 4.48
N ASN A 38 1.63 -3.53 3.33
CA ASN A 38 0.43 -4.03 2.66
C ASN A 38 0.30 -5.53 2.78
N ASN A 39 -0.94 -6.00 2.92
CA ASN A 39 -1.33 -7.39 2.83
C ASN A 39 -2.36 -7.52 1.72
N TYR A 40 -1.90 -8.02 0.57
CA TYR A 40 -2.74 -8.29 -0.59
C TYR A 40 -3.22 -9.74 -0.54
N LYS A 41 -4.54 -9.90 -0.67
CA LYS A 41 -5.15 -11.18 -1.02
C LYS A 41 -5.63 -11.14 -2.46
N PHE A 42 -5.69 -12.31 -3.05
CA PHE A 42 -6.14 -12.52 -4.43
C PHE A 42 -7.44 -13.31 -4.41
N ASP A 43 -8.31 -13.09 -5.40
CA ASP A 43 -9.60 -13.81 -5.46
C ASP A 43 -9.42 -15.31 -5.71
N ASN A 44 -8.31 -15.68 -6.32
CA ASN A 44 -7.94 -17.07 -6.56
C ASN A 44 -6.73 -17.48 -5.72
N ASN A 45 -6.62 -18.78 -5.46
CA ASN A 45 -5.44 -19.37 -4.85
C ASN A 45 -4.28 -19.36 -5.85
N ILE A 46 -3.50 -18.28 -5.81
CA ILE A 46 -2.31 -18.12 -6.65
C ILE A 46 -1.05 -18.45 -5.87
N VAL A 47 -0.08 -19.08 -6.52
CA VAL A 47 1.28 -19.16 -6.00
C VAL A 47 2.12 -18.22 -6.83
N LEU A 48 2.74 -17.23 -6.18
CA LEU A 48 3.66 -16.31 -6.83
C LEU A 48 5.02 -16.99 -6.95
N VAL A 49 5.66 -16.79 -8.09
CA VAL A 49 6.98 -17.34 -8.41
C VAL A 49 7.86 -16.19 -8.85
N ASP A 50 9.09 -16.18 -8.34
CA ASP A 50 10.13 -15.25 -8.77
C ASP A 50 10.92 -15.88 -9.92
N ASP A 51 10.27 -15.97 -11.09
CA ASP A 51 10.89 -16.48 -12.32
C ASP A 51 11.44 -15.32 -13.16
N PRO A 52 12.77 -15.28 -13.42
CA PRO A 52 13.38 -14.30 -14.33
C PRO A 52 12.80 -14.32 -15.76
N ALA A 53 12.18 -15.43 -16.18
CA ALA A 53 11.55 -15.59 -17.49
C ALA A 53 10.13 -14.98 -17.59
N GLY A 54 9.61 -14.37 -16.51
CA GLY A 54 8.36 -13.61 -16.52
C GLY A 54 7.12 -14.38 -16.06
N VAL A 55 7.25 -15.63 -15.60
CA VAL A 55 6.14 -16.37 -14.98
C VAL A 55 5.96 -15.89 -13.53
N THR A 56 5.00 -14.99 -13.32
CA THR A 56 4.75 -14.39 -12.00
C THR A 56 3.93 -15.26 -11.08
N TYR A 57 3.05 -16.10 -11.63
CA TYR A 57 2.12 -16.90 -10.85
C TYR A 57 1.60 -18.13 -11.57
N PHE A 58 1.16 -19.11 -10.78
CA PHE A 58 0.28 -20.19 -11.24
C PHE A 58 -0.92 -20.35 -10.30
N LEU A 59 -2.00 -20.89 -10.84
CA LEU A 59 -3.18 -21.29 -10.06
C LEU A 59 -2.92 -22.66 -9.45
N ASP A 60 -3.07 -22.79 -8.13
CA ASP A 60 -3.03 -24.08 -7.46
C ASP A 60 -4.47 -24.53 -7.20
N THR A 61 -4.94 -25.44 -8.06
CA THR A 61 -6.29 -26.02 -8.01
C THR A 61 -6.36 -27.28 -7.15
N VAL A 62 -5.21 -27.80 -6.70
CA VAL A 62 -5.12 -29.05 -5.95
C VAL A 62 -5.20 -28.77 -4.45
N ARG A 63 -4.50 -27.73 -3.97
CA ARG A 63 -4.46 -27.40 -2.54
C ARG A 63 -5.56 -26.41 -2.17
N GLN A 64 -6.24 -26.69 -1.08
CA GLN A 64 -7.19 -25.77 -0.46
C GLN A 64 -6.43 -24.84 0.50
N PHE A 65 -6.24 -23.58 0.11
CA PHE A 65 -5.56 -22.59 0.95
C PHE A 65 -6.54 -21.94 1.91
N SER A 66 -6.25 -22.04 3.22
CA SER A 66 -6.90 -21.22 4.24
C SER A 66 -6.30 -19.81 4.33
N LYS A 67 -5.07 -19.63 3.84
CA LYS A 67 -4.44 -18.31 3.69
C LYS A 67 -3.57 -18.29 2.45
N ASN A 68 -3.85 -17.35 1.57
CA ASN A 68 -3.05 -17.02 0.41
C ASN A 68 -2.91 -15.49 0.39
N LYS A 69 -1.69 -14.99 0.63
CA LYS A 69 -1.44 -13.55 0.65
C LYS A 69 -0.02 -13.20 0.24
N LEU A 70 0.11 -12.03 -0.37
CA LEU A 70 1.35 -11.32 -0.58
C LEU A 70 1.45 -10.17 0.42
N THR A 71 2.61 -10.03 1.06
CA THR A 71 2.91 -8.89 1.93
C THR A 71 4.04 -8.08 1.32
N THR A 72 3.89 -6.77 1.27
CA THR A 72 4.91 -5.83 0.78
C THR A 72 5.19 -4.76 1.83
N ILE A 73 6.42 -4.26 1.84
CA ILE A 73 6.84 -3.14 2.67
C ILE A 73 7.51 -2.11 1.75
N TYR A 74 7.01 -0.88 1.79
CA TYR A 74 7.55 0.24 1.04
C TYR A 74 7.98 1.36 1.99
N LEU A 75 9.09 2.00 1.65
CA LEU A 75 9.47 3.31 2.17
C LEU A 75 8.91 4.37 1.23
N ASN A 76 8.13 5.31 1.74
CA ASN A 76 7.39 6.30 0.98
C ASN A 76 7.83 7.73 1.33
N ILE A 77 7.81 8.60 0.31
CA ILE A 77 7.96 10.05 0.43
C ILE A 77 6.74 10.70 -0.23
N PRO A 78 5.85 11.34 0.55
CA PRO A 78 4.75 12.13 0.01
C PRO A 78 5.19 13.56 -0.32
N LEU A 79 4.49 14.18 -1.26
CA LEU A 79 4.53 15.61 -1.52
C LEU A 79 3.10 16.10 -1.73
N ILE A 80 2.55 16.80 -0.74
CA ILE A 80 1.12 17.11 -0.62
C ILE A 80 0.95 18.62 -0.50
N LEU A 81 0.11 19.21 -1.34
CA LEU A 81 -0.41 20.55 -1.11
C LEU A 81 -1.60 20.44 -0.17
N GLU A 82 -1.58 21.22 0.91
CA GLU A 82 -2.60 21.23 1.94
C GLU A 82 -3.23 22.61 2.07
N ALA A 83 -4.55 22.65 2.20
CA ALA A 83 -5.32 23.83 2.50
C ALA A 83 -5.99 23.65 3.88
N GLN A 84 -5.85 24.64 4.74
CA GLN A 84 -6.48 24.72 6.05
C GLN A 84 -7.68 25.67 5.99
N ILE A 85 -8.84 25.17 6.38
CA ILE A 85 -10.12 25.86 6.35
C ILE A 85 -10.58 26.06 7.81
N PRO A 86 -10.58 27.29 8.32
CA PRO A 86 -11.09 27.60 9.66
C PRO A 86 -12.59 27.29 9.77
N VAL A 87 -12.97 26.58 10.81
CA VAL A 87 -14.36 26.24 11.17
C VAL A 87 -14.57 26.50 12.66
N GLY A 88 -14.95 27.73 12.99
CA GLY A 88 -15.06 28.18 14.39
C GLY A 88 -13.67 28.31 15.02
N ASP A 89 -13.45 27.62 16.15
CA ASP A 89 -12.16 27.56 16.84
C ASP A 89 -11.29 26.37 16.38
N ASP A 90 -11.79 25.56 15.44
CA ASP A 90 -11.11 24.40 14.88
C ASP A 90 -10.79 24.58 13.39
N GLU A 91 -10.03 23.66 12.82
CA GLU A 91 -9.67 23.67 11.40
C GLU A 91 -9.96 22.32 10.74
N ILE A 92 -10.44 22.39 9.49
CA ILE A 92 -10.50 21.26 8.57
C ILE A 92 -9.35 21.43 7.59
N HIS A 93 -8.52 20.41 7.42
CA HIS A 93 -7.46 20.41 6.42
C HIS A 93 -7.78 19.45 5.28
N ILE A 94 -7.52 19.89 4.06
CA ILE A 94 -7.69 19.12 2.84
C ILE A 94 -6.36 19.12 2.11
N GLY A 95 -5.83 17.94 1.81
CA GLY A 95 -4.57 17.77 1.11
C GLY A 95 -4.71 16.91 -0.13
N ALA A 96 -3.98 17.26 -1.18
CA ALA A 96 -3.82 16.42 -2.36
C ALA A 96 -2.39 16.51 -2.89
N GLY A 97 -1.88 15.42 -3.45
CA GLY A 97 -0.52 15.38 -3.92
C GLY A 97 -0.10 14.06 -4.54
N ILE A 98 1.21 13.87 -4.59
CA ILE A 98 1.86 12.68 -5.13
C ILE A 98 2.59 11.93 -4.02
N ILE A 99 2.80 10.65 -4.24
CA ILE A 99 3.58 9.79 -3.35
C ILE A 99 4.53 8.95 -4.19
N GLY A 100 5.81 8.96 -3.83
CA GLY A 100 6.83 8.07 -4.36
C GLY A 100 7.21 7.03 -3.32
N GLY A 101 7.55 5.82 -3.73
CA GLY A 101 7.99 4.79 -2.81
C GLY A 101 8.99 3.80 -3.40
N VAL A 102 9.81 3.25 -2.51
CA VAL A 102 10.81 2.21 -2.81
C VAL A 102 10.46 0.96 -2.02
N LYS A 103 10.40 -0.19 -2.69
CA LYS A 103 10.16 -1.49 -2.05
C LYS A 103 11.37 -1.85 -1.20
N ILE A 104 11.15 -2.15 0.07
CA ILE A 104 12.21 -2.57 1.01
C ILE A 104 12.02 -4.01 1.50
N GLY A 105 10.91 -4.65 1.14
CA GLY A 105 10.72 -6.07 1.39
C GLY A 105 9.41 -6.61 0.87
N SER A 106 9.41 -7.90 0.59
CA SER A 106 8.22 -8.66 0.19
C SER A 106 8.30 -10.09 0.70
N HIS A 107 7.13 -10.67 0.96
CA HIS A 107 7.03 -12.10 1.23
C HIS A 107 5.62 -12.62 0.94
N THR A 108 5.54 -13.86 0.50
CA THR A 108 4.27 -14.59 0.44
C THR A 108 4.04 -15.38 1.72
N LYS A 109 2.76 -15.65 2.03
CA LYS A 109 2.40 -16.57 3.10
C LYS A 109 1.24 -17.45 2.63
N TYR A 110 1.53 -18.74 2.57
CA TYR A 110 0.58 -19.78 2.22
C TYR A 110 0.28 -20.66 3.43
N ILE A 111 -0.99 -20.94 3.68
CA ILE A 111 -1.42 -21.95 4.64
C ILE A 111 -2.43 -22.85 3.95
N TYR A 112 -2.16 -24.14 3.94
CA TYR A 112 -3.00 -25.17 3.31
C TYR A 112 -2.96 -26.46 4.14
N GLU A 113 -3.93 -27.34 3.95
CA GLU A 113 -3.92 -28.67 4.56
C GLU A 113 -3.31 -29.70 3.62
N ASN A 114 -2.53 -30.62 4.17
CA ASN A 114 -1.96 -31.76 3.45
C ASN A 114 -2.00 -33.00 4.35
N ASN A 115 -2.73 -34.04 3.93
CA ASN A 115 -2.91 -35.28 4.70
C ASN A 115 -3.35 -35.05 6.17
N GLY A 116 -4.30 -34.12 6.38
CA GLY A 116 -4.81 -33.76 7.71
C GLY A 116 -3.89 -32.86 8.54
N ASN A 117 -2.70 -32.50 8.04
CA ASN A 117 -1.77 -31.61 8.71
C ASN A 117 -1.80 -30.21 8.10
N LYS A 118 -1.79 -29.20 8.97
CA LYS A 118 -1.72 -27.79 8.56
C LYS A 118 -0.28 -27.42 8.18
N MET A 119 -0.08 -27.09 6.91
CA MET A 119 1.20 -26.62 6.38
C MET A 119 1.22 -25.10 6.33
N LYS A 120 2.38 -24.50 6.62
CA LYS A 120 2.60 -23.06 6.52
C LYS A 120 3.90 -22.83 5.74
N ASN A 121 3.79 -22.18 4.59
CA ASN A 121 4.93 -21.75 3.79
C ASN A 121 5.02 -20.21 3.81
N LYS A 122 6.23 -19.67 4.00
CA LYS A 122 6.53 -18.25 3.93
C LYS A 122 7.82 -18.07 3.12
N GLN A 123 7.74 -17.38 2.00
CA GLN A 123 8.84 -17.19 1.06
C GLN A 123 9.14 -15.70 0.94
N PHE A 124 10.41 -15.32 1.05
CA PHE A 124 10.87 -13.94 0.99
C PHE A 124 11.65 -13.77 -0.30
N GLU A 125 10.98 -13.20 -1.30
CA GLU A 125 11.49 -13.01 -2.65
C GLU A 125 10.90 -11.71 -3.21
N ASP A 126 11.37 -11.30 -4.38
CA ASP A 126 10.93 -10.07 -5.02
C ASP A 126 9.59 -10.22 -5.73
N PHE A 127 9.24 -11.43 -6.15
CA PHE A 127 8.01 -11.81 -6.87
C PHE A 127 7.73 -10.92 -8.09
N ASN A 128 8.80 -10.47 -8.76
CA ASN A 128 8.73 -9.48 -9.83
C ASN A 128 7.91 -8.21 -9.49
N LEU A 129 7.84 -7.85 -8.20
CA LEU A 129 7.17 -6.63 -7.76
C LEU A 129 8.01 -5.41 -8.10
N ASN A 130 7.35 -4.35 -8.55
CA ASN A 130 8.03 -3.12 -8.91
C ASN A 130 8.82 -2.56 -7.72
N SER A 131 10.12 -2.35 -7.91
CA SER A 131 11.00 -1.83 -6.86
C SER A 131 10.71 -0.35 -6.58
N PHE A 132 10.16 0.38 -7.56
CA PHE A 132 9.76 1.77 -7.43
C PHE A 132 8.28 1.91 -7.73
N ARG A 133 7.57 2.70 -6.94
CA ARG A 133 6.18 3.04 -7.20
C ARG A 133 5.94 4.52 -7.10
N TYR A 134 4.95 4.99 -7.85
CA TYR A 134 4.44 6.34 -7.70
C TYR A 134 2.93 6.33 -7.80
N GLY A 135 2.31 7.34 -7.19
CA GLY A 135 0.88 7.45 -7.11
C GLY A 135 0.42 8.84 -6.72
N VAL A 136 -0.88 8.95 -6.57
CA VAL A 136 -1.54 10.15 -6.05
C VAL A 136 -2.15 9.86 -4.68
N THR A 137 -2.24 10.89 -3.88
CA THR A 137 -2.83 10.83 -2.54
C THR A 137 -3.76 12.02 -2.34
N ALA A 138 -4.86 11.78 -1.63
CA ALA A 138 -5.75 12.81 -1.13
C ALA A 138 -6.10 12.52 0.33
N ARG A 139 -6.21 13.56 1.14
CA ARG A 139 -6.59 13.48 2.55
C ARG A 139 -7.53 14.60 2.94
N VAL A 140 -8.45 14.32 3.84
CA VAL A 140 -9.25 15.32 4.55
C VAL A 140 -9.21 14.98 6.02
N GLY A 141 -9.01 15.98 6.86
CA GLY A 141 -8.93 15.77 8.29
C GLY A 141 -9.57 16.87 9.09
N TYR A 142 -9.81 16.52 10.35
CA TYR A 142 -10.33 17.40 11.37
C TYR A 142 -9.70 16.98 12.69
N LYS A 143 -9.01 17.92 13.35
CA LYS A 143 -8.18 17.64 14.53
C LYS A 143 -7.16 16.53 14.23
N GLY A 144 -6.99 15.57 15.13
CA GLY A 144 -6.03 14.48 14.98
C GLY A 144 -6.49 13.32 14.09
N ILE A 145 -7.62 13.41 13.38
CA ILE A 145 -8.15 12.31 12.56
C ILE A 145 -8.22 12.74 11.10
N ASN A 146 -7.71 11.88 10.20
CA ASN A 146 -7.83 12.06 8.76
C ASN A 146 -8.49 10.86 8.11
N LEU A 147 -9.30 11.11 7.09
CA LEU A 147 -9.63 10.16 6.04
C LEU A 147 -8.63 10.38 4.89
N PHE A 148 -8.10 9.30 4.32
CA PHE A 148 -7.19 9.38 3.18
C PHE A 148 -7.53 8.34 2.12
N ALA A 149 -7.08 8.64 0.90
CA ALA A 149 -7.09 7.74 -0.24
C ALA A 149 -5.75 7.83 -0.98
N ASN A 150 -5.11 6.68 -1.19
CA ASN A 150 -3.89 6.53 -1.99
C ASN A 150 -4.21 5.64 -3.19
N MET A 151 -3.77 6.06 -4.37
CA MET A 151 -3.90 5.29 -5.60
C MET A 151 -2.55 5.21 -6.29
N ASN A 152 -2.08 3.98 -6.52
CA ASN A 152 -0.87 3.75 -7.29
C ASN A 152 -1.15 3.99 -8.78
N LEU A 153 -0.27 4.74 -9.43
CA LEU A 153 -0.28 4.94 -10.87
C LEU A 153 0.72 4.04 -11.58
N SER A 154 1.73 3.54 -10.88
CA SER A 154 2.60 2.45 -11.33
C SER A 154 1.96 1.09 -11.04
N SER A 155 2.15 0.12 -11.94
CA SER A 155 1.73 -1.27 -11.74
C SER A 155 2.43 -1.90 -10.53
N MET A 156 1.75 -2.83 -9.84
CA MET A 156 2.28 -3.63 -8.73
C MET A 156 3.49 -4.49 -9.16
N PHE A 157 3.46 -5.02 -10.39
CA PHE A 157 4.51 -5.86 -10.95
C PHE A 157 5.34 -5.07 -11.96
N GLU A 158 6.58 -5.50 -12.16
CA GLU A 158 7.43 -4.98 -13.24
C GLU A 158 6.81 -5.25 -14.61
N ASP A 159 7.12 -4.39 -15.58
CA ASP A 159 6.60 -4.45 -16.94
C ASP A 159 6.85 -5.83 -17.57
N ASN A 160 5.80 -6.44 -18.13
CA ASN A 160 5.81 -7.78 -18.73
C ASN A 160 6.20 -8.92 -17.77
N LYS A 161 6.30 -8.67 -16.46
CA LYS A 161 6.58 -9.69 -15.44
C LYS A 161 5.42 -9.95 -14.50
N GLY A 162 4.22 -9.54 -14.88
CA GLY A 162 2.98 -9.76 -14.14
C GLY A 162 1.81 -9.02 -14.76
N PRO A 163 0.60 -9.25 -14.26
CA PRO A 163 -0.57 -8.52 -14.70
C PRO A 163 -0.55 -7.09 -14.16
N GLU A 164 -1.16 -6.20 -14.91
CA GLU A 164 -1.31 -4.80 -14.54
C GLU A 164 -2.31 -4.66 -13.39
N LEU A 165 -1.81 -4.36 -12.20
CA LEU A 165 -2.62 -4.13 -11.01
C LEU A 165 -2.22 -2.80 -10.40
N PHE A 166 -3.21 -1.96 -10.13
CA PHE A 166 -3.04 -0.62 -9.57
C PHE A 166 -3.74 -0.55 -8.21
N PRO A 167 -3.04 -0.87 -7.10
CA PRO A 167 -3.64 -0.88 -5.78
C PRO A 167 -4.20 0.49 -5.36
N VAL A 168 -5.35 0.43 -4.69
CA VAL A 168 -5.97 1.58 -4.01
C VAL A 168 -6.06 1.26 -2.53
N MET A 169 -5.73 2.24 -1.69
CA MET A 169 -5.89 2.17 -0.24
C MET A 169 -6.75 3.35 0.22
N ILE A 170 -7.86 3.04 0.89
CA ILE A 170 -8.71 4.04 1.55
C ILE A 170 -8.75 3.68 3.03
N GLY A 171 -8.56 4.68 3.90
CA GLY A 171 -8.52 4.43 5.32
C GLY A 171 -8.49 5.70 6.15
N PHE A 172 -8.29 5.53 7.44
CA PHE A 172 -8.15 6.62 8.39
C PHE A 172 -6.75 6.62 8.99
N SER A 173 -6.24 7.81 9.32
CA SER A 173 -5.00 7.98 10.06
C SER A 173 -5.26 8.80 11.32
N VAL A 174 -4.53 8.50 12.38
CA VAL A 174 -4.49 9.32 13.59
C VAL A 174 -3.14 10.00 13.66
N VAL A 175 -3.13 11.32 13.84
CA VAL A 175 -1.92 12.11 14.07
C VAL A 175 -1.77 12.28 15.58
N GLY A 176 -0.59 11.95 16.10
CA GLY A 176 -0.26 12.23 17.50
C GLY A 176 -0.17 13.74 17.72
N LEU A 177 -0.85 14.23 18.76
CA LEU A 177 -0.69 15.60 19.29
C LEU A 177 0.70 15.76 19.92
#